data_AF-W5VXI0-F1
#
_entry.id   AF-W5VXI0-F1
#
_cell.length_a   1.000
_cell.length_b   1.000
_cell.length_c   1.000
_cell.angle_alpha   90.00
_cell.angle_beta   90.00
_cell.angle_gamma   90.00
#
_symmetry.space_group_name_H-M   'P 1'
#
loop_
_entity.id
_entity.type
_entity.pdbx_description
1 polymer ?
#
loop_
_entity_poly.entity_id
_entity_poly.type
_entity_poly.pdbx_seq_one_letter_code
_entity_poly.pdbx_strand_id
1 'polypeptide(L)'
;IGQTIPHTLIENPRYFVSERTFGIQEESLQRTVNEARKNVAQAIVLLSHNGMDVDLKLASRVTGIDAIIGVHTHDGVHEPVLIGTTLVTNSGSNGKFLAVLDLDVRGGAVRAHDYRLLPVFSNLLPADKDMSALIAKLRAPYESALGEKLAVSEALLYRRGNFTGTFDQVILDAMMAEKGAEIAFTPGFRWGTTILPGDAITLEHVMDQTAITYPYTTVNGLTGETIKNILEDVCDNLFNPDPYYQHGGDM
;
A
#
# COMPACT_ATOMS: atom_id res chain seq x y z
N ILE A 1 4.97 13.05 -13.63
CA ILE A 1 3.72 13.58 -13.03
C ILE A 1 3.47 12.79 -11.75
N GLY A 2 3.02 13.42 -10.67
CA GLY A 2 2.70 12.72 -9.42
C GLY A 2 1.21 12.69 -9.16
N GLN A 3 0.69 11.57 -8.67
CA GLN A 3 -0.71 11.39 -8.28
C GLN A 3 -0.79 10.63 -6.96
N THR A 4 -1.60 11.15 -6.04
CA THR A 4 -1.82 10.60 -4.69
C THR A 4 -3.11 9.80 -4.63
N ILE A 5 -3.31 9.05 -3.54
CA ILE A 5 -4.52 8.23 -3.30
C ILE A 5 -5.80 9.07 -3.49
N PRO A 6 -6.68 8.68 -4.43
CA PRO A 6 -7.94 9.39 -4.68
C PRO A 6 -8.90 9.42 -3.48
N HIS A 7 -8.84 8.39 -2.62
CA HIS A 7 -9.80 8.14 -1.55
C HIS A 7 -9.33 8.63 -0.16
N THR A 8 -8.27 9.44 -0.10
CA THR A 8 -7.68 9.97 1.15
C THR A 8 -8.73 10.56 2.11
N LEU A 9 -9.80 11.15 1.58
CA LEU A 9 -10.88 11.78 2.36
C LEU A 9 -11.73 10.83 3.20
N ILE A 10 -11.86 9.58 2.76
CA ILE A 10 -12.75 8.57 3.37
C ILE A 10 -11.96 7.46 4.07
N GLU A 11 -10.68 7.28 3.73
CA GLU A 11 -9.80 6.30 4.37
C GLU A 11 -9.23 6.78 5.72
N ASN A 12 -9.26 8.09 5.98
CA ASN A 12 -8.67 8.71 7.16
C ASN A 12 -9.64 9.73 7.80
N PRO A 13 -9.44 10.10 9.08
CA PRO A 13 -10.25 11.13 9.72
C PRO A 13 -10.29 12.44 8.92
N ARG A 14 -11.51 12.89 8.60
CA ARG A 14 -11.76 14.04 7.71
C ARG A 14 -11.02 15.32 8.12
N TYR A 15 -10.80 15.52 9.43
CA TYR A 15 -10.15 16.73 9.96
C TYR A 15 -8.67 16.85 9.59
N PHE A 16 -7.99 15.78 9.14
CA PHE A 16 -6.62 15.89 8.64
C PHE A 16 -6.51 16.63 7.30
N VAL A 17 -7.58 16.67 6.53
CA VAL A 17 -7.59 17.17 5.14
C VAL A 17 -8.86 17.97 4.82
N SER A 18 -9.46 18.62 5.83
CA SER A 18 -10.80 19.26 5.78
C SER A 18 -11.03 20.17 4.57
N GLU A 19 -10.01 20.91 4.15
CA GLU A 19 -10.09 21.89 3.04
C GLU A 19 -9.58 21.35 1.69
N ARG A 20 -9.26 20.06 1.60
CA ARG A 20 -8.71 19.43 0.40
C ARG A 20 -9.75 18.55 -0.28
N THR A 21 -9.58 18.38 -1.58
CA THR A 21 -10.30 17.42 -2.39
C THR A 21 -9.32 16.45 -3.02
N PHE A 22 -9.74 15.18 -3.10
CA PHE A 22 -8.98 14.10 -3.71
C PHE A 22 -9.93 13.34 -4.63
N GLY A 23 -9.38 12.75 -5.70
CA GLY A 23 -10.18 12.04 -6.68
C GLY A 23 -9.42 11.79 -7.97
N ILE A 24 -9.94 10.85 -8.76
CA ILE A 24 -9.43 10.55 -10.10
C ILE A 24 -9.92 11.65 -11.04
N GLN A 25 -9.01 12.48 -11.55
CA GLN A 25 -9.33 13.60 -12.42
C GLN A 25 -8.76 13.40 -13.82
N GLU A 26 -9.38 12.51 -14.61
CA GLU A 26 -8.90 12.11 -15.95
C GLU A 26 -8.61 13.33 -16.85
N GLU A 27 -9.54 14.28 -16.93
CA GLU A 27 -9.40 15.47 -17.78
C GLU A 27 -8.24 16.37 -17.33
N SER A 28 -8.06 16.53 -16.02
CA SER A 28 -6.97 17.33 -15.48
C SER A 28 -5.61 16.66 -15.73
N LEU A 29 -5.55 15.34 -15.56
CA LEU A 29 -4.35 14.56 -15.86
C LEU A 29 -4.03 14.61 -17.36
N GLN A 30 -5.02 14.45 -18.25
CA GLN A 30 -4.81 14.53 -19.69
C GLN A 30 -4.31 15.92 -20.12
N ARG A 31 -4.84 17.01 -19.54
CA ARG A 31 -4.31 18.36 -19.77
C ARG A 31 -2.85 18.47 -19.34
N THR A 32 -2.51 17.97 -18.16
CA THR A 32 -1.13 17.97 -17.62
C THR A 32 -0.18 17.19 -18.52
N VAL A 33 -0.60 16.01 -19.02
CA VAL A 33 0.18 15.21 -19.97
C VAL A 33 0.40 15.97 -21.28
N ASN A 34 -0.66 16.57 -21.82
CA ASN A 34 -0.58 17.35 -23.06
C ASN A 34 0.34 18.57 -22.92
N GLU A 35 0.27 19.27 -21.79
CA GLU A 35 1.15 20.41 -21.48
C GLU A 35 2.61 19.97 -21.34
N ALA A 36 2.88 18.87 -20.63
CA ALA A 36 4.22 18.32 -20.51
C ALA A 36 4.83 17.97 -21.89
N ARG A 37 4.05 17.32 -22.78
CA ARG A 37 4.49 17.03 -24.15
C ARG A 37 4.78 18.30 -24.95
N LYS A 38 3.91 19.31 -24.87
CA LYS A 38 4.15 20.62 -25.51
C LYS A 38 5.41 21.29 -24.98
N ASN A 39 5.70 21.11 -23.69
CA ASN A 39 6.89 21.63 -23.00
C ASN A 39 8.09 20.67 -23.12
N VAL A 40 8.29 20.06 -24.29
CA VAL A 40 9.45 19.23 -24.69
C VAL A 40 9.66 17.91 -23.96
N ALA A 41 8.72 17.43 -23.13
CA ALA A 41 8.85 16.11 -22.50
C ALA A 41 8.86 14.97 -23.53
N GLN A 42 9.99 14.27 -23.63
CA GLN A 42 10.16 13.13 -24.55
C GLN A 42 9.69 11.80 -23.94
N ALA A 43 9.67 11.71 -22.62
CA ALA A 43 9.02 10.63 -21.88
C ALA A 43 8.19 11.21 -20.72
N ILE A 44 7.05 10.60 -20.43
CA ILE A 44 6.15 10.96 -19.33
C ILE A 44 5.91 9.73 -18.48
N VAL A 45 6.37 9.81 -17.24
CA VAL A 45 6.12 8.82 -16.19
C VAL A 45 5.13 9.39 -15.19
N LEU A 46 4.11 8.61 -14.85
CA LEU A 46 3.20 8.85 -13.74
C LEU A 46 3.70 8.08 -12.50
N LEU A 47 4.06 8.80 -11.45
CA LEU A 47 4.27 8.21 -10.12
C LEU A 47 2.92 8.22 -9.41
N SER A 48 2.33 7.04 -9.27
CA SER A 48 0.95 6.88 -8.83
C SER A 48 0.85 6.24 -7.46
N HIS A 49 -0.09 6.72 -6.64
CA HIS A 49 -0.53 6.07 -5.42
C HIS A 49 -2.02 5.68 -5.54
N ASN A 50 -2.52 5.39 -6.75
CA ASN A 50 -3.93 5.03 -6.93
C ASN A 50 -4.24 3.57 -6.56
N GLY A 51 -3.27 2.67 -6.80
CA GLY A 51 -3.50 1.22 -6.80
C GLY A 51 -3.50 0.63 -8.21
N MET A 52 -3.04 -0.61 -8.32
CA MET A 52 -2.78 -1.27 -9.60
C MET A 52 -3.99 -1.29 -10.53
N ASP A 53 -5.17 -1.76 -10.07
CA ASP A 53 -6.35 -1.88 -10.93
C ASP A 53 -6.87 -0.51 -11.40
N VAL A 54 -6.79 0.51 -10.53
CA VAL A 54 -7.12 1.90 -10.89
C VAL A 54 -6.14 2.41 -11.94
N ASP A 55 -4.84 2.16 -11.78
CA ASP A 55 -3.81 2.60 -12.73
C ASP A 55 -3.92 1.89 -14.09
N LEU A 56 -4.26 0.60 -14.10
CA LEU A 56 -4.56 -0.15 -15.33
C LEU A 56 -5.75 0.46 -16.07
N LYS A 57 -6.84 0.77 -15.35
CA LYS A 57 -7.99 1.45 -15.94
C LYS A 57 -7.59 2.86 -16.43
N LEU A 58 -6.89 3.64 -15.62
CA LEU A 58 -6.45 5.00 -15.95
C LEU A 58 -5.58 5.04 -17.21
N ALA A 59 -4.67 4.07 -17.37
CA ALA A 59 -3.82 3.93 -18.55
C ALA A 59 -4.61 3.71 -19.85
N SER A 60 -5.82 3.12 -19.76
CA SER A 60 -6.72 2.97 -20.92
C SER A 60 -7.49 4.24 -21.28
N ARG A 61 -7.50 5.22 -20.37
CA ARG A 61 -8.33 6.44 -20.43
C ARG A 61 -7.50 7.68 -20.74
N VAL A 62 -6.27 7.74 -20.24
CA VAL A 62 -5.35 8.86 -20.43
C VAL A 62 -4.24 8.46 -21.38
N THR A 63 -4.12 9.22 -22.46
CA THR A 63 -3.16 8.97 -23.53
C THR A 63 -1.88 9.77 -23.34
N GLY A 64 -0.75 9.26 -23.85
CA GLY A 64 0.53 9.97 -23.89
C GLY A 64 1.40 9.80 -22.64
N ILE A 65 0.98 8.98 -21.68
CA ILE A 65 1.83 8.46 -20.58
C ILE A 65 2.62 7.27 -21.13
N ASP A 66 3.92 7.19 -20.88
CA ASP A 66 4.73 6.04 -21.32
C ASP A 66 4.83 4.96 -20.25
N ALA A 67 4.86 5.38 -18.97
CA ALA A 67 4.89 4.45 -17.84
C ALA A 67 4.12 4.99 -16.63
N ILE A 68 3.47 4.10 -15.90
CA ILE A 68 2.90 4.31 -14.58
C ILE A 68 3.66 3.42 -13.60
N ILE A 69 4.29 4.06 -12.62
CA ILE A 69 4.93 3.38 -11.49
C ILE A 69 4.02 3.60 -10.28
N GLY A 70 3.23 2.58 -9.97
CA GLY A 70 2.21 2.61 -8.93
C GLY A 70 2.68 2.03 -7.59
N VAL A 71 1.90 2.34 -6.55
CA VAL A 71 1.97 1.75 -5.21
C VAL A 71 0.53 1.54 -4.67
N HIS A 72 0.27 1.70 -3.37
CA HIS A 72 -1.02 1.46 -2.68
C HIS A 72 -1.40 -0.01 -2.52
N THR A 73 -1.47 -0.76 -3.62
CA THR A 73 -2.00 -2.13 -3.61
C THR A 73 -0.96 -3.18 -3.21
N HIS A 74 0.31 -2.78 -3.11
CA HIS A 74 1.44 -3.60 -2.66
C HIS A 74 1.73 -4.81 -3.56
N ASP A 75 1.35 -4.75 -4.84
CA ASP A 75 1.63 -5.82 -5.81
C ASP A 75 3.11 -5.84 -6.20
N GLY A 76 3.73 -7.02 -6.13
CA GLY A 76 5.05 -7.26 -6.70
C GLY A 76 4.93 -7.68 -8.17
N VAL A 77 4.99 -6.72 -9.09
CA VAL A 77 4.75 -6.96 -10.51
C VAL A 77 6.07 -7.34 -11.20
N HIS A 78 6.24 -8.63 -11.48
CA HIS A 78 7.46 -9.18 -12.09
C HIS A 78 7.75 -8.61 -13.49
N GLU A 79 6.71 -8.34 -14.27
CA GLU A 79 6.79 -7.70 -15.59
C GLU A 79 5.69 -6.65 -15.73
N PRO A 80 5.96 -5.45 -16.28
CA PRO A 80 4.94 -4.41 -16.41
C PRO A 80 3.80 -4.86 -17.32
N VAL A 81 2.58 -4.53 -16.93
CA VAL A 81 1.40 -4.75 -17.75
C VAL A 81 1.32 -3.64 -18.80
N LEU A 82 1.22 -4.01 -20.08
CA LEU A 82 1.09 -3.06 -21.17
C LEU A 82 -0.39 -2.75 -21.45
N ILE A 83 -0.79 -1.50 -21.25
CA ILE A 83 -2.12 -0.99 -21.61
C ILE A 83 -1.97 -0.02 -22.77
N GLY A 84 -2.34 -0.47 -23.98
CA GLY A 84 -2.04 0.26 -25.21
C GLY A 84 -0.53 0.38 -25.42
N THR A 85 0.02 1.58 -25.20
CA THR A 85 1.47 1.85 -25.23
C THR A 85 2.05 2.16 -23.86
N THR A 86 1.23 2.18 -22.81
CA THR A 86 1.62 2.58 -21.45
C THR A 86 2.03 1.35 -20.65
N LEU A 87 3.23 1.37 -20.07
CA LEU A 87 3.68 0.33 -19.13
C LEU A 87 3.12 0.62 -17.74
N VAL A 88 2.54 -0.36 -17.05
CA VAL A 88 2.00 -0.19 -15.69
C VAL A 88 2.63 -1.23 -14.77
N THR A 89 3.22 -0.80 -13.65
CA THR A 89 3.89 -1.71 -12.71
C THR A 89 3.86 -1.18 -11.28
N ASN A 90 3.97 -2.11 -10.31
CA ASN A 90 4.14 -1.87 -8.89
C ASN A 90 5.35 -2.65 -8.36
N SER A 91 6.01 -2.14 -7.32
CA SER A 91 7.25 -2.71 -6.76
C SER A 91 7.06 -3.42 -5.40
N GLY A 92 5.82 -3.83 -5.08
CA GLY A 92 5.49 -4.46 -3.82
C GLY A 92 5.46 -3.47 -2.64
N SER A 93 5.93 -3.91 -1.48
CA SER A 93 5.93 -3.15 -0.23
C SER A 93 7.13 -3.51 0.66
N ASN A 94 7.30 -2.74 1.74
CA ASN A 94 8.33 -2.97 2.77
C ASN A 94 9.77 -3.02 2.24
N GLY A 95 10.04 -2.38 1.09
CA GLY A 95 11.35 -2.43 0.45
C GLY A 95 11.77 -3.82 -0.03
N LYS A 96 10.84 -4.77 -0.17
CA LYS A 96 11.13 -6.15 -0.60
C LYS A 96 11.68 -6.23 -2.02
N PHE A 97 11.30 -5.28 -2.87
CA PHE A 97 11.78 -5.21 -4.24
C PHE A 97 12.18 -3.78 -4.63
N LEU A 98 13.11 -3.69 -5.57
CA LEU A 98 13.44 -2.48 -6.31
C LEU A 98 13.07 -2.71 -7.78
N ALA A 99 12.06 -1.98 -8.27
CA ALA A 99 11.75 -1.96 -9.69
C ALA A 99 12.72 -1.03 -10.42
N VAL A 100 13.39 -1.56 -11.44
CA VAL A 100 14.28 -0.82 -12.33
C VAL A 100 13.68 -0.83 -13.72
N LEU A 101 13.31 0.35 -14.22
CA LEU A 101 12.78 0.56 -15.57
C LEU A 101 13.74 1.44 -16.35
N ASP A 102 14.48 0.83 -17.26
CA ASP A 102 15.38 1.52 -18.17
C ASP A 102 14.60 1.90 -19.45
N LEU A 103 14.59 3.17 -19.83
CA LEU A 103 13.86 3.67 -21.00
C LEU A 103 14.82 4.19 -22.08
N ASP A 104 14.67 3.70 -23.30
CA ASP A 104 15.36 4.23 -24.48
C ASP A 104 14.52 5.34 -25.13
N VAL A 105 14.88 6.60 -24.87
CA VAL A 105 14.15 7.79 -25.31
C VAL A 105 14.84 8.42 -26.52
N ARG A 106 14.25 8.28 -27.71
CA ARG A 106 14.83 8.79 -28.97
C ARG A 106 13.78 9.34 -29.92
N GLY A 107 14.07 10.50 -30.49
CA GLY A 107 13.19 11.18 -31.45
C GLY A 107 11.83 11.53 -30.86
N GLY A 108 11.82 12.01 -29.61
CA GLY A 108 10.61 12.47 -28.93
C GLY A 108 9.67 11.38 -28.41
N ALA A 109 10.11 10.12 -28.35
CA ALA A 109 9.31 9.00 -27.87
C ALA A 109 10.17 7.92 -27.19
N VAL A 110 9.53 7.12 -26.34
CA VAL A 110 10.10 5.87 -25.81
C VAL A 110 10.09 4.81 -26.92
N ARG A 111 11.25 4.25 -27.26
CA ARG A 111 11.43 3.28 -28.36
C ARG A 111 11.59 1.85 -27.88
N ALA A 112 12.18 1.68 -26.71
CA ALA A 112 12.36 0.40 -26.06
C ALA A 112 12.41 0.62 -24.54
N HIS A 113 12.24 -0.47 -23.80
CA HIS A 113 12.42 -0.50 -22.36
C HIS A 113 13.06 -1.82 -21.95
N ASP A 114 13.74 -1.81 -20.81
CA ASP A 114 14.14 -3.01 -20.08
C ASP A 114 13.60 -2.87 -18.65
N TYR A 115 13.03 -3.95 -18.12
CA TYR A 115 12.44 -3.95 -16.79
C TYR A 115 12.98 -5.10 -15.95
N ARG A 116 13.33 -4.80 -14.70
CA ARG A 116 13.77 -5.77 -13.71
C ARG A 116 13.14 -5.47 -12.37
N LEU A 117 12.52 -6.47 -11.74
CA LEU A 117 12.11 -6.40 -10.35
C LEU A 117 13.16 -7.11 -9.48
N LEU A 118 14.01 -6.34 -8.82
CA LEU A 118 15.14 -6.87 -8.06
C LEU A 118 14.73 -7.13 -6.61
N PRO A 119 14.79 -8.38 -6.11
CA PRO A 119 14.52 -8.66 -4.70
C PRO A 119 15.64 -8.11 -3.80
N VAL A 120 15.26 -7.53 -2.66
CA VAL A 120 16.19 -6.95 -1.69
C VAL A 120 16.41 -7.95 -0.55
N PHE A 121 17.48 -8.75 -0.67
CA PHE A 121 17.93 -9.66 0.37
C PHE A 121 19.04 -9.02 1.21
N SER A 122 18.72 -8.52 2.41
CA SER A 122 19.67 -7.80 3.27
C SER A 122 20.88 -8.63 3.69
N ASN A 123 20.76 -9.96 3.73
CA ASN A 123 21.86 -10.89 4.01
C ASN A 123 22.79 -11.14 2.82
N LEU A 124 22.43 -10.69 1.61
CA LEU A 124 23.24 -10.83 0.39
C LEU A 124 23.83 -9.51 -0.10
N LEU A 125 23.48 -8.39 0.53
CA LEU A 125 23.89 -7.04 0.14
C LEU A 125 24.67 -6.36 1.28
N PRO A 126 25.75 -5.63 0.98
CA PRO A 126 26.43 -4.84 2.00
C PRO A 126 25.49 -3.70 2.45
N ALA A 127 25.35 -3.54 3.77
CA ALA A 127 24.62 -2.40 4.31
C ALA A 127 25.35 -1.09 4.01
N ASP A 128 24.60 -0.05 3.66
CA ASP A 128 25.13 1.30 3.55
C ASP A 128 25.52 1.82 4.94
N LYS A 129 26.77 2.25 5.09
CA LYS A 129 27.33 2.60 6.41
C LYS A 129 26.69 3.85 7.00
N ASP A 130 26.42 4.85 6.16
CA ASP A 130 25.87 6.13 6.60
C ASP A 130 24.40 5.98 6.98
N MET A 131 23.63 5.20 6.19
CA MET A 131 22.26 4.86 6.50
C MET A 131 22.15 4.00 7.76
N SER A 132 23.04 3.02 7.95
CA SER A 132 23.07 2.20 9.17
C SER A 132 23.33 3.05 10.40
N ALA A 133 24.29 3.98 10.32
CA ALA A 133 24.59 4.92 11.40
C ALA A 133 23.41 5.86 11.71
N LEU A 134 22.72 6.34 10.67
CA LEU A 134 21.52 7.18 10.82
C LEU A 134 20.39 6.41 11.51
N ILE A 135 20.08 5.19 11.06
CA ILE A 135 19.04 4.34 11.66
C ILE A 135 19.37 4.05 13.13
N ALA A 136 20.60 3.61 13.43
CA ALA A 136 21.02 3.34 14.79
C ALA A 136 20.89 4.58 15.70
N LYS A 137 21.28 5.76 15.21
CA LYS A 137 21.14 7.02 15.95
C LYS A 137 19.68 7.36 16.24
N LEU A 138 18.80 7.24 15.25
CA LEU A 138 17.38 7.58 15.39
C LEU A 138 16.63 6.59 16.30
N ARG A 139 17.03 5.32 16.27
CA ARG A 139 16.41 4.26 17.07
C ARG A 139 16.94 4.15 18.49
N ALA A 140 18.16 4.61 18.77
CA ALA A 140 18.81 4.47 20.07
C ALA A 140 17.94 4.83 21.29
N PRO A 141 17.09 5.89 21.27
CA PRO A 141 16.21 6.20 22.40
C PRO A 141 15.07 5.19 22.62
N TYR A 142 14.72 4.40 21.61
CA TYR A 142 13.54 3.52 21.58
C TYR A 142 13.89 2.03 21.52
N GLU A 143 15.15 1.70 21.24
CA GLU A 143 15.60 0.32 20.96
C GLU A 143 15.17 -0.68 22.04
N SER A 144 15.27 -0.31 23.32
CA SER A 144 14.86 -1.19 24.42
C SER A 144 13.35 -1.43 24.45
N ALA A 145 12.53 -0.43 24.10
CA ALA A 145 11.08 -0.57 24.08
C ALA A 145 10.65 -1.37 22.85
N LEU A 146 11.15 -1.00 21.67
CA LEU A 146 10.87 -1.70 20.41
C LEU A 146 11.29 -3.17 20.45
N GLY A 147 12.42 -3.47 21.10
CA GLY A 147 12.95 -4.82 21.28
C GLY A 147 12.35 -5.62 22.44
N GLU A 148 11.38 -5.07 23.18
CA GLU A 148 10.70 -5.81 24.26
C GLU A 148 10.02 -7.05 23.68
N LYS A 149 10.38 -8.24 24.18
CA LYS A 149 9.79 -9.51 23.76
C LYS A 149 8.50 -9.75 24.54
N LEU A 150 7.39 -9.89 23.83
CA LEU A 150 6.06 -10.08 24.39
C LEU A 150 5.64 -11.55 24.42
N ALA A 151 5.95 -12.28 23.35
CA ALA A 151 5.61 -13.69 23.20
C ALA A 151 6.54 -14.39 22.20
N VAL A 152 6.38 -15.70 22.03
CA VAL A 152 6.99 -16.47 20.95
C VAL A 152 5.86 -17.04 20.09
N SER A 153 5.94 -16.87 18.77
CA SER A 153 4.93 -17.42 17.88
C SER A 153 5.16 -18.90 17.64
N GLU A 154 4.15 -19.75 17.82
CA GLU A 154 4.23 -21.18 17.46
C GLU A 154 3.88 -21.43 15.99
N ALA A 155 3.26 -20.45 15.33
CA ALA A 155 2.77 -20.54 13.96
C ALA A 155 3.22 -19.34 13.11
N LEU A 156 2.96 -19.42 11.80
CA LEU A 156 3.20 -18.31 10.89
C LEU A 156 2.14 -17.21 11.13
N LEU A 157 2.58 -16.00 11.45
CA LEU A 157 1.71 -14.83 11.57
C LEU A 157 1.93 -13.90 10.39
N TYR A 158 0.89 -13.71 9.58
CA TYR A 158 0.92 -12.79 8.43
C TYR A 158 -0.30 -11.86 8.46
N ARG A 159 -0.13 -10.68 7.85
CA ARG A 159 -1.18 -9.66 7.71
C ARG A 159 -2.01 -9.87 6.45
N ARG A 160 -1.36 -9.87 5.28
CA ARG A 160 -2.04 -9.81 3.98
C ARG A 160 -2.90 -11.04 3.68
N GLY A 161 -4.15 -10.80 3.31
CA GLY A 161 -5.10 -11.80 2.84
C GLY A 161 -6.49 -11.18 2.69
N ASN A 162 -7.18 -11.41 1.58
CA ASN A 162 -8.44 -10.71 1.27
C ASN A 162 -9.55 -10.87 2.31
N PHE A 163 -9.53 -11.94 3.11
CA PHE A 163 -10.55 -12.22 4.13
C PHE A 163 -9.99 -12.41 5.53
N THR A 164 -8.71 -12.79 5.66
CA THR A 164 -8.09 -13.15 6.93
C THR A 164 -6.57 -13.13 6.84
N GLY A 165 -5.94 -12.56 7.86
CA GLY A 165 -4.54 -12.76 8.22
C GLY A 165 -4.41 -13.41 9.59
N THR A 166 -3.44 -14.31 9.79
CA THR A 166 -3.25 -14.97 11.09
C THR A 166 -2.76 -14.01 12.18
N PHE A 167 -2.08 -12.91 11.81
CA PHE A 167 -1.76 -11.85 12.77
C PHE A 167 -3.01 -11.05 13.14
N ASP A 168 -3.89 -10.74 12.17
CA ASP A 168 -5.16 -10.08 12.45
C ASP A 168 -6.01 -10.88 13.43
N GLN A 169 -6.05 -12.21 13.32
CA GLN A 169 -6.76 -13.04 14.27
C GLN A 169 -6.25 -12.84 15.70
N VAL A 170 -4.93 -12.74 15.91
CA VAL A 170 -4.34 -12.47 17.23
C VAL A 170 -4.78 -11.10 17.77
N ILE A 171 -4.84 -10.08 16.91
CA ILE A 171 -5.31 -8.74 17.29
C ILE A 171 -6.80 -8.77 17.68
N LEU A 172 -7.61 -9.43 16.86
CA LEU A 172 -9.05 -9.59 17.09
C LEU A 172 -9.32 -10.34 18.39
N ASP A 173 -8.63 -11.46 18.63
CA ASP A 173 -8.76 -12.24 19.86
C ASP A 173 -8.38 -11.42 21.10
N ALA A 174 -7.29 -10.65 21.02
CA ALA A 174 -6.87 -9.75 22.09
C ALA A 174 -7.91 -8.64 22.34
N MET A 175 -8.47 -8.05 21.29
CA MET A 175 -9.54 -7.06 21.40
C MET A 175 -10.78 -7.64 22.07
N MET A 176 -11.23 -8.84 21.65
CA MET A 176 -12.40 -9.50 22.25
C MET A 176 -12.15 -9.84 23.72
N ALA A 177 -10.97 -10.39 24.05
CA ALA A 177 -10.61 -10.75 25.42
C ALA A 177 -10.54 -9.53 26.35
N GLU A 178 -9.89 -8.44 25.91
CA GLU A 178 -9.69 -7.23 26.73
C GLU A 178 -10.97 -6.39 26.85
N LYS A 179 -11.82 -6.40 25.81
CA LYS A 179 -13.04 -5.57 25.78
C LYS A 179 -14.32 -6.32 26.14
N GLY A 180 -14.25 -7.64 26.30
CA GLY A 180 -15.42 -8.49 26.55
C GLY A 180 -16.43 -8.44 25.41
N ALA A 181 -15.97 -8.33 24.17
CA ALA A 181 -16.82 -8.25 22.98
C ALA A 181 -17.02 -9.63 22.33
N GLU A 182 -18.19 -9.86 21.72
CA GLU A 182 -18.51 -11.10 21.01
C GLU A 182 -17.93 -11.13 19.59
N ILE A 183 -17.70 -9.95 19.00
CA ILE A 183 -17.16 -9.74 17.66
C ILE A 183 -16.21 -8.54 17.73
N ALA A 184 -15.06 -8.64 17.08
CA ALA A 184 -14.14 -7.53 16.86
C ALA A 184 -13.96 -7.26 15.36
N PHE A 185 -13.61 -6.02 15.04
CA PHE A 185 -13.24 -5.59 13.68
C PHE A 185 -11.86 -4.95 13.72
N THR A 186 -11.05 -5.26 12.73
CA THR A 186 -9.73 -4.69 12.47
C THR A 186 -9.77 -4.12 11.05
N PRO A 187 -9.14 -2.96 10.77
CA PRO A 187 -9.04 -2.50 9.40
C PRO A 187 -8.18 -3.46 8.58
N GLY A 188 -8.62 -3.82 7.37
CA GLY A 188 -7.85 -4.66 6.43
C GLY A 188 -6.66 -3.93 5.80
N PHE A 189 -5.74 -3.42 6.62
CA PHE A 189 -4.51 -2.78 6.16
C PHE A 189 -3.58 -3.78 5.47
N ARG A 190 -2.99 -3.34 4.36
CA ARG A 190 -2.02 -4.13 3.59
C ARG A 190 -0.57 -3.99 4.05
N TRP A 191 -0.29 -3.06 4.97
CA TRP A 191 1.03 -2.89 5.58
C TRP A 191 1.12 -3.74 6.85
N GLY A 192 2.33 -4.22 7.12
CA GLY A 192 2.63 -5.13 8.23
C GLY A 192 3.76 -6.09 7.86
N THR A 193 4.36 -6.69 8.88
CA THR A 193 5.41 -7.70 8.74
C THR A 193 4.88 -9.12 8.97
N THR A 194 5.74 -10.12 8.78
CA THR A 194 5.41 -11.54 8.96
C THR A 194 6.33 -12.12 10.03
N ILE A 195 5.77 -12.90 10.95
CA ILE A 195 6.51 -13.58 12.03
C ILE A 195 6.54 -15.08 11.73
N LEU A 196 7.74 -15.68 11.75
CA LEU A 196 7.90 -17.10 11.52
C LEU A 196 7.64 -17.90 12.80
N PRO A 197 7.26 -19.19 12.68
CA PRO A 197 7.24 -20.10 13.82
C PRO A 197 8.58 -20.13 14.56
N GLY A 198 8.54 -19.96 15.88
CA GLY A 198 9.70 -19.90 16.77
C GLY A 198 10.26 -18.50 17.00
N ASP A 199 9.87 -17.49 16.22
CA ASP A 199 10.33 -16.12 16.40
C ASP A 199 9.62 -15.41 17.56
N ALA A 200 10.33 -14.50 18.21
CA ALA A 200 9.75 -13.64 19.23
C ALA A 200 8.86 -12.55 18.60
N ILE A 201 7.67 -12.35 19.17
CA ILE A 201 6.83 -11.18 18.91
C ILE A 201 7.34 -10.07 19.81
N THR A 202 7.72 -8.93 19.23
CA THR A 202 8.22 -7.77 19.96
C THR A 202 7.19 -6.65 19.97
N LEU A 203 7.41 -5.61 20.79
CA LEU A 203 6.59 -4.40 20.73
C LEU A 203 6.65 -3.74 19.35
N GLU A 204 7.82 -3.74 18.70
CA GLU A 204 7.96 -3.28 17.32
C GLU A 204 7.05 -4.06 16.36
N HIS A 205 7.01 -5.39 16.47
CA HIS A 205 6.10 -6.20 15.66
C HIS A 205 4.63 -5.86 15.91
N VAL A 206 4.23 -5.47 17.12
CA VAL A 206 2.85 -5.01 17.37
C VAL A 206 2.61 -3.64 16.73
N MET A 207 3.57 -2.71 16.86
CA MET A 207 3.49 -1.40 16.23
C MET A 207 3.43 -1.50 14.69
N ASP A 208 4.22 -2.38 14.09
CA ASP A 208 4.22 -2.65 12.65
C ASP A 208 2.85 -3.06 12.09
N GLN A 209 1.94 -3.54 12.93
CA GLN A 209 0.59 -3.95 12.53
C GLN A 209 -0.49 -2.93 12.92
N THR A 210 -0.18 -1.98 13.81
CA THR A 210 -1.18 -1.12 14.47
C THR A 210 -0.82 0.38 14.54
N ALA A 211 0.33 0.80 13.99
CA ALA A 211 0.84 2.16 14.06
C ALA A 211 0.08 3.18 13.18
N ILE A 212 -1.19 3.40 13.48
CA ILE A 212 -1.97 4.53 12.98
C ILE A 212 -1.92 5.70 13.98
N THR A 213 -2.04 6.93 13.49
CA THR A 213 -2.01 8.15 14.34
C THR A 213 -3.32 8.41 15.10
N TYR A 214 -4.32 7.55 14.90
CA TYR A 214 -5.62 7.58 15.56
C TYR A 214 -5.98 6.18 16.13
N PRO A 215 -5.15 5.59 17.01
CA PRO A 215 -5.21 4.17 17.38
C PRO A 215 -6.29 3.83 18.43
N TYR A 216 -7.36 4.62 18.51
CA TYR A 216 -8.39 4.44 19.52
C TYR A 216 -9.23 3.20 19.22
N THR A 217 -9.34 2.29 20.19
CA THR A 217 -10.28 1.16 20.14
C THR A 217 -11.59 1.53 20.84
N THR A 218 -12.74 1.17 20.27
CA THR A 218 -14.06 1.45 20.86
C THR A 218 -14.89 0.16 20.99
N VAL A 219 -15.87 0.17 21.91
CA VAL A 219 -16.85 -0.90 22.08
C VAL A 219 -18.23 -0.29 21.87
N ASN A 220 -18.99 -0.82 20.91
CA ASN A 220 -20.29 -0.29 20.53
C ASN A 220 -21.30 -1.44 20.43
N GLY A 221 -22.56 -1.17 20.80
CA GLY A 221 -23.66 -2.09 20.52
C GLY A 221 -24.10 -1.95 19.07
N LEU A 222 -23.98 -3.02 18.28
CA LEU A 222 -24.42 -3.08 16.89
C LEU A 222 -25.48 -4.17 16.72
N THR A 223 -26.48 -3.93 15.87
CA THR A 223 -27.43 -4.99 15.50
C THR A 223 -26.77 -5.95 14.50
N GLY A 224 -27.28 -7.18 14.42
CA GLY A 224 -26.82 -8.14 13.40
C GLY A 224 -27.03 -7.62 11.97
N GLU A 225 -28.07 -6.82 11.74
CA GLU A 225 -28.31 -6.14 10.46
C GLU A 225 -27.21 -5.12 10.15
N THR A 226 -26.81 -4.29 11.13
CA THR A 226 -25.71 -3.34 10.95
C THR A 226 -24.39 -4.06 10.63
N ILE A 227 -24.08 -5.15 11.35
CA ILE A 227 -22.89 -5.96 11.09
C ILE A 227 -22.90 -6.51 9.65
N LYS A 228 -24.04 -7.09 9.23
CA LYS A 228 -24.19 -7.58 7.85
C LYS A 228 -23.95 -6.46 6.84
N ASN A 229 -24.58 -5.30 7.02
CA ASN A 229 -24.46 -4.19 6.08
C ASN A 229 -23.01 -3.67 5.97
N ILE A 230 -22.27 -3.63 7.08
CA ILE A 230 -20.84 -3.26 7.07
C ILE A 230 -20.04 -4.25 6.21
N LEU A 231 -20.24 -5.55 6.41
CA LEU A 231 -19.52 -6.58 5.64
C LEU A 231 -19.87 -6.56 4.15
N GLU A 232 -21.14 -6.35 3.82
CA GLU A 232 -21.60 -6.23 2.42
C GLU A 232 -21.00 -4.97 1.74
N ASP A 233 -20.95 -3.84 2.44
CA ASP A 233 -20.36 -2.59 1.92
C ASP A 233 -18.85 -2.75 1.64
N VAL A 234 -18.12 -3.47 2.51
CA VAL A 234 -16.72 -3.82 2.27
C VAL A 234 -16.58 -4.74 1.05
N CYS A 235 -17.44 -5.75 0.90
CA CYS A 235 -17.45 -6.64 -0.26
C CYS A 235 -17.73 -5.89 -1.57
N ASP A 236 -18.74 -5.02 -1.58
CA ASP A 236 -19.14 -4.22 -2.74
C ASP A 236 -18.01 -3.28 -3.20
N ASN A 237 -17.16 -2.83 -2.27
CA ASN A 237 -15.96 -2.07 -2.57
C ASN A 237 -14.83 -2.97 -3.12
N LEU A 238 -14.43 -3.99 -2.35
CA LEU A 238 -13.25 -4.81 -2.63
C LEU A 238 -13.40 -5.60 -3.93
N PHE A 239 -14.60 -6.09 -4.21
CA PHE A 239 -14.90 -6.91 -5.38
C PHE A 239 -15.65 -6.15 -6.47
N ASN A 240 -15.62 -4.81 -6.41
CA ASN A 240 -16.29 -4.01 -7.44
C ASN A 240 -15.70 -4.33 -8.82
N PRO A 241 -16.53 -4.64 -9.83
CA PRO A 241 -16.04 -4.94 -11.18
C PRO A 241 -15.43 -3.72 -11.88
N ASP A 242 -15.73 -2.51 -11.40
CA ASP A 242 -15.10 -1.29 -11.88
C ASP A 242 -13.98 -0.86 -10.91
N PRO A 243 -12.70 -0.90 -11.36
CA PRO A 243 -11.55 -0.49 -10.55
C PRO A 243 -11.65 0.89 -9.92
N TYR A 244 -12.34 1.87 -10.53
CA TYR A 244 -12.44 3.22 -9.95
C TYR A 244 -13.29 3.31 -8.69
N TYR A 245 -14.07 2.27 -8.39
CA TYR A 245 -14.81 2.16 -7.14
C TYR A 245 -14.05 1.35 -6.09
N GLN A 246 -12.92 0.73 -6.42
CA GLN A 246 -12.09 0.03 -5.47
C GLN A 246 -11.22 1.03 -4.71
N HIS A 247 -11.34 1.09 -3.39
CA HIS A 247 -10.53 2.01 -2.59
C HIS A 247 -9.16 1.43 -2.26
N GLY A 248 -9.04 0.10 -2.25
CA GLY A 248 -7.85 -0.62 -1.79
C GLY A 248 -7.96 -1.03 -0.32
N GLY A 249 -7.17 -2.02 0.07
CA GLY A 249 -7.30 -2.72 1.35
C GLY A 249 -7.69 -4.18 1.19
N ASP A 250 -7.63 -4.92 2.28
CA ASP A 250 -8.16 -6.27 2.44
C ASP A 250 -9.42 -6.19 3.34
N MET A 251 -10.12 -7.29 3.61
CA MET A 251 -11.26 -7.34 4.54
C MET A 251 -10.81 -7.55 5.98
#